data_AF-A0A7C0U5E9-F1
#
_entry.id   AF-A0A7C0U5E9-F1
#
_cell.length_a   1.000
_cell.length_b   1.000
_cell.length_c   1.000
_cell.angle_alpha   90.00
_cell.angle_beta   90.00
_cell.angle_gamma   90.00
#
_symmetry.space_group_name_H-M   'P 1'
#
loop_
_entity.id
_entity.type
_entity.pdbx_description
1 polymer ?
#
loop_
_entity_poly.entity_id
_entity_poly.type
_entity_poly.pdbx_seq_one_letter_code
_entity_poly.pdbx_strand_id
1 'polypeptide(L)'
;MESNKTNFLLGMFVSSLIGANLLGNKITEIFGIRTSVGVFLFPILFLITDIVEEVHGKEKAKSFVYVALLCQIFIFLMVYLAIIAPPNPAWGNQEAYESVFYASMRIIIASIVAFFISQIHDVWAFQFWKNKTKGKYLWLRNNLSTIASQFIDT
;
A
#
# COMPACT_ATOMS: atom_id res chain seq x y z
N MET A 1 11.93 17.05 18.77
CA MET A 1 12.80 16.66 17.62
C MET A 1 12.40 15.31 17.02
N GLU A 2 11.99 14.33 17.84
CA GLU A 2 11.52 13.01 17.40
C GLU A 2 10.31 13.06 16.45
N SER A 3 9.33 13.92 16.73
CA SER A 3 8.11 14.09 15.92
C SER A 3 8.37 14.48 14.45
N ASN A 4 9.41 15.28 14.16
CA ASN A 4 9.68 15.72 12.78
C ASN A 4 10.16 14.58 11.89
N LYS A 5 10.95 13.65 12.46
CA LYS A 5 11.44 12.47 11.71
C LYS A 5 10.30 11.51 11.40
N THR A 6 9.44 11.23 12.37
CA THR A 6 8.26 10.38 12.18
C THR A 6 7.29 10.98 11.15
N ASN A 7 7.06 12.29 11.17
CA ASN A 7 6.22 12.97 10.17
C ASN A 7 6.84 12.92 8.77
N PHE A 8 8.16 13.04 8.66
CA PHE A 8 8.86 12.88 7.39
C PHE A 8 8.71 11.46 6.83
N LEU A 9 8.90 10.45 7.68
CA LEU A 9 8.70 9.04 7.30
C LEU A 9 7.25 8.79 6.87
N LEU A 10 6.27 9.37 7.58
CA LEU A 10 4.86 9.29 7.19
C LEU A 10 4.62 9.90 5.81
N GLY A 11 5.17 11.10 5.56
CA GLY A 11 5.07 11.76 4.26
C GLY A 11 5.66 10.89 3.14
N MET A 12 6.87 10.36 3.33
CA MET A 12 7.51 9.47 2.37
C MET A 12 6.70 8.18 2.14
N PHE A 13 6.13 7.60 3.19
CA PHE A 13 5.29 6.42 3.10
C PHE A 13 4.03 6.69 2.26
N VAL A 14 3.31 7.77 2.58
CA VAL A 14 2.10 8.18 1.85
C VAL A 14 2.40 8.47 0.38
N SER A 15 3.46 9.25 0.11
CA SER A 15 3.88 9.58 -1.26
C SER A 15 4.30 8.33 -2.05
N SER A 16 4.99 7.38 -1.40
CA SER A 16 5.41 6.14 -2.05
C SER A 16 4.20 5.25 -2.39
N LEU A 17 3.21 5.15 -1.50
CA LEU A 17 1.99 4.37 -1.76
C LEU A 17 1.19 4.96 -2.92
N ILE A 18 0.96 6.28 -2.89
CA ILE A 18 0.25 6.98 -3.97
C ILE A 18 1.02 6.84 -5.28
N GLY A 19 2.34 7.06 -5.25
CA GLY A 19 3.20 6.92 -6.41
C GLY A 19 3.18 5.50 -6.99
N ALA A 20 3.23 4.47 -6.15
CA ALA A 20 3.24 3.07 -6.58
C ALA A 20 1.96 2.74 -7.37
N ASN A 21 0.81 3.20 -6.87
CA ASN A 21 -0.48 2.97 -7.50
C ASN A 21 -0.68 3.80 -8.79
N LEU A 22 -0.22 5.04 -8.82
CA LEU A 22 -0.34 5.90 -10.01
C LEU A 22 0.61 5.47 -11.13
N LEU A 23 1.86 5.16 -10.79
CA LEU A 23 2.89 4.74 -11.75
C LEU A 23 2.79 3.25 -12.12
N GLY A 24 1.98 2.49 -11.38
CA GLY A 24 1.86 1.04 -11.49
C GLY A 24 1.48 0.53 -12.88
N ASN A 25 0.77 1.35 -13.66
CA ASN A 25 0.33 0.98 -15.01
C ASN A 25 1.45 1.02 -16.06
N LYS A 26 2.56 1.73 -15.79
CA LYS A 26 3.69 1.77 -16.72
C LYS A 26 4.52 0.50 -16.54
N ILE A 27 4.58 -0.33 -17.59
CA ILE A 27 5.43 -1.51 -17.64
C ILE A 27 6.78 -1.14 -18.27
N THR A 28 7.86 -1.65 -17.68
CA THR A 28 9.23 -1.52 -18.17
C THR A 28 9.88 -2.90 -18.23
N GLU A 29 11.03 -2.99 -18.89
CA GLU A 29 11.82 -4.21 -19.00
C GLU A 29 13.20 -3.96 -18.41
N ILE A 30 13.58 -4.78 -17.45
CA ILE A 30 14.89 -4.72 -16.79
C ILE A 30 15.50 -6.11 -16.85
N PHE A 31 16.69 -6.23 -17.44
CA PHE A 31 17.39 -7.50 -17.63
C PHE A 31 16.51 -8.61 -18.26
N GLY A 32 15.61 -8.25 -19.18
CA GLY A 32 14.69 -9.19 -19.84
C GLY A 32 13.42 -9.52 -19.05
N ILE A 33 13.23 -8.95 -17.86
CA ILE A 33 12.06 -9.17 -17.01
C ILE A 33 11.11 -7.98 -17.13
N ARG A 34 9.85 -8.25 -17.49
CA ARG A 34 8.78 -7.24 -17.53
C ARG A 34 8.33 -6.94 -16.10
N THR A 35 8.35 -5.67 -15.73
CA THR A 35 7.95 -5.23 -14.39
C THR A 35 7.23 -3.89 -14.42
N SER A 36 6.43 -3.63 -13.39
CA SER A 36 5.77 -2.33 -13.21
C SER A 36 6.76 -1.30 -12.67
N VAL A 37 6.73 -0.07 -13.20
CA VAL A 37 7.50 1.05 -12.64
C VAL A 37 7.08 1.39 -11.21
N GLY A 38 5.82 1.14 -10.85
CA GLY A 38 5.35 1.31 -9.48
C GLY A 38 6.08 0.41 -8.47
N VAL A 39 6.68 -0.70 -8.94
CA VAL A 39 7.32 -1.68 -8.06
C VAL A 39 8.49 -1.10 -7.26
N PHE A 40 9.19 -0.10 -7.82
CA PHE A 40 10.37 0.51 -7.20
C PHE A 40 10.06 1.32 -5.95
N LEU A 41 8.79 1.62 -5.70
CA LEU A 41 8.35 2.34 -4.50
C LEU A 41 8.01 1.39 -3.34
N PHE A 42 7.79 0.09 -3.57
CA PHE A 42 7.53 -0.87 -2.49
C PHE A 42 8.71 -1.09 -1.54
N PRO A 43 9.99 -1.16 -1.98
CA PRO A 43 11.11 -1.25 -1.06
C PRO A 43 11.17 -0.07 -0.08
N ILE A 44 10.81 1.13 -0.53
CA ILE A 44 10.75 2.33 0.32
C ILE A 44 9.60 2.20 1.33
N LEU A 45 8.42 1.73 0.87
CA LEU A 45 7.28 1.48 1.74
C LEU A 45 7.66 0.51 2.87
N PHE A 46 8.16 -0.69 2.50
CA PHE A 46 8.50 -1.73 3.47
C PHE A 46 9.55 -1.26 4.47
N LEU A 47 10.64 -0.64 3.99
CA LEU A 47 11.69 -0.10 4.85
C LEU A 47 11.14 0.91 5.88
N ILE A 48 10.24 1.80 5.46
CA ILE A 48 9.65 2.78 6.38
C ILE A 48 8.75 2.09 7.41
N THR A 49 7.89 1.15 6.99
CA THR A 49 7.05 0.39 7.94
C THR A 49 7.89 -0.38 8.96
N ASP A 50 8.97 -1.04 8.52
CA ASP A 50 9.86 -1.80 9.40
C ASP A 50 10.54 -0.90 10.44
N ILE A 51 11.11 0.24 10.00
CA ILE A 51 11.71 1.22 10.91
C ILE A 51 10.70 1.75 11.92
N VAL A 52 9.48 2.08 11.47
CA VAL A 52 8.44 2.63 12.34
C VAL A 52 7.92 1.57 13.32
N GLU A 53 7.80 0.32 12.90
CA GLU A 53 7.40 -0.79 13.76
C GLU A 53 8.48 -1.09 14.82
N GLU A 54 9.76 -1.08 14.44
CA GLU A 54 10.88 -1.33 15.36
C GLU A 54 11.02 -0.22 16.41
N VAL A 55 10.91 1.05 15.99
CA VAL A 55 11.15 2.21 16.87
C VAL A 55 9.91 2.59 17.66
N HIS A 56 8.72 2.55 17.04
CA HIS A 56 7.48 3.08 17.62
C HIS A 56 6.41 2.00 17.87
N GLY A 57 6.67 0.75 17.50
CA GLY A 57 5.75 -0.38 17.69
C GLY A 57 4.69 -0.52 16.60
N LYS A 58 4.08 -1.70 16.57
CA LYS A 58 3.08 -2.12 15.56
C LYS A 58 1.89 -1.17 15.44
N GLU A 59 1.42 -0.59 16.54
CA GLU A 59 0.26 0.33 16.51
C GLU A 59 0.57 1.65 15.80
N LYS A 60 1.82 2.13 15.88
CA LYS A 60 2.24 3.33 15.13
C LYS A 60 2.40 3.02 13.65
N ALA A 61 3.00 1.88 13.30
CA ALA A 61 3.10 1.43 11.91
C ALA A 61 1.71 1.26 11.26
N LYS A 62 0.75 0.66 11.97
CA LYS A 62 -0.66 0.61 11.51
C LYS A 62 -1.25 2.00 11.25
N SER A 63 -0.97 2.98 12.11
CA SER A 63 -1.45 4.35 11.89
C SER A 63 -0.94 4.95 10.59
N PHE A 64 0.29 4.63 10.16
CA PHE A 64 0.83 5.08 8.87
C PHE A 64 0.02 4.48 7.71
N VAL A 65 -0.26 3.18 7.80
CA VAL A 65 -1.05 2.48 6.78
C VAL A 65 -2.46 3.05 6.66
N TYR A 66 -3.13 3.30 7.79
CA TYR A 66 -4.47 3.92 7.77
C TYR A 66 -4.47 5.34 7.21
N VAL A 67 -3.49 6.18 7.59
CA VAL A 67 -3.37 7.54 7.04
C VAL A 67 -3.12 7.47 5.53
N ALA A 68 -2.23 6.60 5.08
CA ALA A 68 -1.94 6.44 3.66
C ALA A 68 -3.15 5.92 2.87
N LEU A 69 -3.92 4.98 3.43
CA LEU A 69 -5.17 4.50 2.84
C LEU A 69 -6.19 5.63 2.68
N LEU A 70 -6.38 6.46 3.72
CA LEU A 70 -7.28 7.61 3.64
C LEU A 70 -6.83 8.62 2.59
N CYS A 71 -5.53 8.94 2.54
CA CYS A 71 -4.97 9.80 1.50
C CYS A 71 -5.15 9.17 0.10
N GLN A 72 -5.01 7.86 -0.03
CA GLN A 72 -5.18 7.13 -1.29
C GLN A 72 -6.64 7.20 -1.78
N ILE A 73 -7.62 7.07 -0.87
CA ILE A 73 -9.05 7.24 -1.17
C ILE A 73 -9.33 8.68 -1.60
N PHE A 74 -8.76 9.67 -0.92
CA PHE A 74 -8.89 11.08 -1.31
C PHE A 74 -8.36 11.32 -2.72
N ILE A 75 -7.15 10.84 -3.04
CA ILE A 75 -6.57 10.94 -4.38
C ILE A 75 -7.44 10.23 -5.42
N PHE A 76 -7.96 9.04 -5.11
CA PHE A 76 -8.87 8.32 -6.01
C PHE A 76 -10.09 9.17 -6.38
N LEU A 77 -10.72 9.81 -5.39
CA LEU A 77 -11.86 10.70 -5.62
C LEU A 77 -11.47 11.92 -6.47
N MET A 78 -10.32 12.53 -6.19
CA MET A 78 -9.85 13.68 -6.97
C MET A 78 -9.55 13.29 -8.43
N VAL A 79 -8.94 12.13 -8.66
CA VAL A 79 -8.68 11.61 -10.01
C VAL A 79 -10.00 11.33 -10.73
N TYR A 80 -10.97 10.70 -10.07
CA TYR A 80 -12.29 10.47 -10.64
C TYR A 80 -12.98 11.79 -11.05
N LEU A 81 -13.00 12.78 -10.16
CA LEU A 81 -13.55 14.10 -10.45
C LEU A 81 -12.82 14.80 -11.60
N ALA A 82 -11.51 14.65 -11.69
CA ALA A 82 -10.71 15.23 -12.77
C ALA A 82 -11.01 14.59 -14.13
N ILE A 83 -11.29 13.28 -14.17
CA ILE A 83 -11.65 12.56 -15.40
C ILE A 83 -13.03 13.01 -15.91
N ILE A 84 -14.04 13.06 -15.04
CA ILE A 84 -15.42 13.38 -15.46
C ILE A 84 -15.65 14.86 -15.75
N ALA A 85 -14.72 15.73 -15.33
CA ALA A 85 -14.81 17.16 -15.60
C ALA A 85 -14.76 17.41 -17.12
N PRO A 86 -15.64 18.26 -17.67
CA PRO A 86 -15.67 18.52 -19.10
C PRO A 86 -14.34 19.14 -19.55
N PRO A 87 -13.64 18.57 -20.55
CA PRO A 87 -12.39 19.13 -21.03
C PRO A 87 -12.63 20.46 -21.73
N ASN A 88 -11.69 21.39 -21.56
CA ASN A 88 -11.66 22.58 -22.38
C ASN A 88 -11.37 22.16 -23.85
N PRO A 89 -12.08 22.69 -24.86
CA PRO A 89 -11.80 22.36 -26.27
C PRO A 89 -10.34 22.60 -26.73
N ALA A 90 -9.62 23.52 -26.10
CA ALA A 90 -8.20 23.77 -26.36
C ALA A 90 -7.26 22.69 -25.77
N TRP A 91 -7.76 21.85 -24.85
CA TRP A 91 -7.01 20.78 -24.20
C TRP A 91 -7.32 19.43 -24.86
N GLY A 92 -6.62 19.13 -25.96
CA GLY A 92 -6.84 17.94 -26.80
C GLY A 92 -6.33 16.60 -26.26
N ASN A 93 -6.02 16.48 -24.96
CA ASN A 93 -5.41 15.28 -24.37
C ASN A 93 -6.39 14.41 -23.57
N GLN A 94 -7.70 14.65 -23.66
CA GLN A 94 -8.71 13.96 -22.84
C GLN A 94 -8.61 12.44 -22.93
N GLU A 95 -8.56 11.86 -24.14
CA GLU A 95 -8.56 10.41 -24.32
C GLU A 95 -7.33 9.74 -23.69
N ALA A 96 -6.15 10.33 -23.87
CA ALA A 96 -4.91 9.83 -23.26
C ALA A 96 -4.94 9.96 -21.73
N TYR A 97 -5.48 11.08 -21.22
CA TYR A 97 -5.63 11.34 -19.79
C TYR A 97 -6.55 10.29 -19.15
N GLU A 98 -7.72 10.05 -19.74
CA GLU A 98 -8.67 9.02 -19.30
C GLU A 98 -8.04 7.63 -19.29
N SER A 99 -7.36 7.25 -20.39
CA SER A 99 -6.74 5.93 -20.52
C SER A 99 -5.73 5.65 -19.41
N VAL A 100 -4.86 6.62 -19.09
CA VAL A 100 -3.87 6.49 -18.02
C VAL A 100 -4.54 6.44 -16.64
N PHE A 101 -5.40 7.40 -16.33
CA PHE A 101 -5.92 7.53 -14.97
C PHE A 101 -7.01 6.51 -14.64
N TYR A 102 -7.83 6.06 -15.59
CA TYR A 102 -8.74 4.92 -15.35
C TYR A 102 -7.97 3.64 -15.02
N ALA A 103 -6.83 3.41 -15.68
CA ALA A 103 -6.00 2.26 -15.36
C ALA A 103 -5.41 2.37 -13.94
N SER A 104 -4.88 3.54 -13.55
CA SER A 104 -4.42 3.79 -12.18
C SER A 104 -5.55 3.65 -11.16
N MET A 105 -6.77 4.10 -11.46
CA MET A 105 -7.94 3.93 -10.59
C MET A 105 -8.24 2.45 -10.31
N ARG A 106 -8.14 1.57 -11.32
CA ARG A 106 -8.32 0.12 -11.13
C ARG A 106 -7.26 -0.46 -10.19
N ILE A 107 -6.01 -0.02 -10.32
CA ILE A 107 -4.91 -0.44 -9.43
C ILE A 107 -5.18 0.02 -8.00
N ILE A 108 -5.63 1.27 -7.80
CA ILE A 108 -5.98 1.80 -6.49
C ILE A 108 -7.10 0.99 -5.85
N ILE A 109 -8.17 0.69 -6.59
CA ILE A 109 -9.29 -0.14 -6.09
C ILE A 109 -8.77 -1.53 -5.69
N ALA A 110 -7.96 -2.16 -6.53
CA ALA A 110 -7.37 -3.46 -6.22
C ALA A 110 -6.51 -3.41 -4.95
N SER A 111 -5.70 -2.35 -4.78
CA SER A 111 -4.88 -2.12 -3.58
C SER A 111 -5.73 -1.96 -2.31
N ILE A 112 -6.81 -1.17 -2.38
CA ILE A 112 -7.75 -0.98 -1.25
C ILE A 112 -8.42 -2.32 -0.88
N VAL A 113 -8.91 -3.07 -1.87
CA VAL A 113 -9.55 -4.37 -1.65
C VAL A 113 -8.56 -5.38 -1.05
N ALA A 114 -7.35 -5.46 -1.61
CA ALA A 114 -6.28 -6.32 -1.09
C ALA A 114 -5.93 -5.96 0.36
N PHE A 115 -5.85 -4.67 0.68
CA PHE A 115 -5.64 -4.20 2.05
C PHE A 115 -6.76 -4.67 3.00
N PHE A 116 -8.03 -4.50 2.63
CA PHE A 116 -9.15 -4.96 3.46
C PHE A 116 -9.11 -6.47 3.70
N ILE A 117 -8.86 -7.27 2.66
CA ILE A 117 -8.73 -8.73 2.78
C ILE A 117 -7.57 -9.09 3.69
N SER A 118 -6.41 -8.43 3.53
CA SER A 118 -5.23 -8.63 4.36
C SER A 118 -5.52 -8.35 5.85
N GLN A 119 -6.24 -7.27 6.17
CA GLN A 119 -6.61 -6.95 7.55
C GLN A 119 -7.55 -8.00 8.16
N ILE A 120 -8.54 -8.48 7.39
CA ILE A 120 -9.45 -9.55 7.84
C ILE A 120 -8.66 -10.83 8.11
N HIS A 121 -7.72 -11.17 7.22
CA HIS A 121 -6.86 -12.33 7.37
C HIS A 121 -5.94 -12.21 8.60
N ASP A 122 -5.33 -11.06 8.86
CA ASP A 122 -4.47 -10.84 10.05
C ASP A 122 -5.26 -11.08 11.35
N VAL A 123 -6.48 -10.55 11.45
CA VAL A 123 -7.36 -10.76 12.61
C VAL A 123 -7.76 -12.23 12.76
N TRP A 124 -8.16 -12.87 11.65
CA TRP A 124 -8.52 -14.28 11.66
C TRP A 124 -7.34 -15.17 12.08
N ALA A 125 -6.17 -14.96 11.49
CA ALA A 125 -4.95 -15.70 11.80
C ALA A 125 -4.57 -15.51 13.27
N PHE A 126 -4.64 -14.27 13.78
CA PHE A 126 -4.41 -13.99 15.19
C PHE A 126 -5.39 -14.77 16.09
N GLN A 127 -6.68 -14.80 15.79
CA GLN A 127 -7.64 -15.54 16.62
C GLN A 127 -7.46 -17.06 16.50
N PHE A 128 -7.26 -17.58 15.30
CA PHE A 128 -7.01 -19.00 15.03
C PHE A 128 -5.84 -19.52 15.86
N TRP A 129 -4.70 -18.84 15.80
CA TRP A 129 -3.53 -19.23 16.57
C TRP A 129 -3.72 -19.03 18.07
N LYS A 130 -4.49 -18.04 18.52
CA LYS A 130 -4.83 -17.84 19.95
C LYS A 130 -5.64 -19.00 20.50
N ASN A 131 -6.65 -19.45 19.75
CA ASN A 131 -7.54 -20.53 20.16
C ASN A 131 -6.83 -21.88 20.09
N LYS A 132 -6.02 -22.13 19.05
CA LYS A 132 -5.29 -23.39 18.86
C LYS A 132 -4.17 -23.60 19.89
N THR A 133 -3.57 -22.52 20.39
CA THR A 133 -2.51 -22.59 21.40
C THR A 133 -3.02 -22.53 22.85
N LYS A 134 -4.33 -22.35 23.08
CA LYS A 134 -4.93 -22.16 24.42
C LYS A 134 -4.17 -21.12 25.27
N GLY A 135 -3.55 -20.13 24.62
CA GLY A 135 -2.73 -19.10 25.28
C GLY A 135 -1.32 -19.51 25.71
N LYS A 136 -0.82 -20.72 25.41
CA LYS A 136 0.56 -21.13 25.70
C LYS A 136 1.42 -21.16 24.43
N TYR A 137 2.60 -20.54 24.50
CA TYR A 137 3.64 -20.41 23.46
C TYR A 137 3.45 -19.28 22.42
N LEU A 138 3.59 -18.02 22.88
CA LEU A 138 3.65 -16.80 22.05
C LEU A 138 4.72 -16.85 20.93
N TRP A 139 5.89 -17.43 21.23
CA TRP A 139 7.03 -17.51 20.29
C TRP A 139 6.74 -18.40 19.06
N LEU A 140 6.00 -19.49 19.24
CA LEU A 140 5.64 -20.39 18.14
C LEU A 140 4.68 -19.71 17.16
N ARG A 141 3.80 -18.82 17.66
CA ARG A 141 2.85 -18.05 16.84
C ARG A 141 3.53 -16.97 16.01
N ASN A 142 4.50 -16.26 16.57
CA ASN A 142 5.23 -15.24 15.81
C ASN A 142 6.01 -15.90 14.67
N ASN A 143 6.77 -16.95 14.94
CA ASN A 143 7.63 -17.56 13.91
C ASN A 143 6.85 -18.30 12.82
N LEU A 144 5.80 -19.06 13.17
CA LEU A 144 4.97 -19.73 12.15
C LEU A 144 4.16 -18.74 11.31
N SER A 145 3.71 -17.63 11.92
CA SER A 145 3.04 -16.57 11.17
C SER A 145 4.00 -15.90 10.21
N THR A 146 5.22 -15.56 10.64
CA THR A 146 6.23 -14.95 9.77
C THR A 146 6.61 -15.87 8.61
N ILE A 147 6.79 -17.17 8.86
CA ILE A 147 7.14 -18.14 7.82
C ILE A 147 5.99 -18.36 6.83
N ALA A 148 4.75 -18.50 7.32
CA ALA A 148 3.59 -18.68 6.45
C ALA A 148 3.26 -17.40 5.66
N SER A 149 3.44 -16.22 6.26
CA SER A 149 3.27 -14.93 5.59
C SER A 149 4.31 -14.77 4.47
N GLN A 150 5.58 -15.09 4.71
CA GLN A 150 6.59 -15.03 3.65
C GLN A 150 6.39 -16.05 2.53
N PHE A 151 5.80 -17.22 2.85
CA PHE A 151 5.46 -18.23 1.84
C PHE A 151 4.25 -17.84 0.97
N ILE A 152 3.42 -16.92 1.43
CA ILE A 152 2.28 -16.37 0.69
C ILE A 152 2.67 -15.07 -0.04
N ASP A 153 3.66 -14.33 0.48
CA ASP A 153 4.24 -13.14 -0.15
C ASP A 153 5.27 -13.43 -1.26
N THR A 154 5.66 -14.70 -1.46
CA THR A 154 6.52 -15.15 -2.58
C THR A 154 5.67 -15.76 -3.69
#